data_AF-A0A6V7JQF3-F1
#
_entry.id   AF-A0A6V7JQF3-F1
#
_cell.length_a   1.000
_cell.length_b   1.000
_cell.length_c   1.000
_cell.angle_alpha   90.00
_cell.angle_beta   90.00
_cell.angle_gamma   90.00
#
_symmetry.space_group_name_H-M   'P 1'
#
loop_
_entity.id
_entity.type
_entity.pdbx_description
1 polymer ?
#
loop_
_entity_poly.entity_id
_entity_poly.type
_entity_poly.pdbx_seq_one_letter_code
_entity_poly.pdbx_strand_id
1 'polypeptide(L)'
;MVTAEVLLDSEQLGKFWIQETMPEVTRYYTIDEQFCEQYFKDTATKDSTGRFTVRLPLRPEISLRESRQIAIKGLHAIERTFIRNRELAGAYAQFMDDYLQQRHMTFKDTTTINTE
;
A
#
# COMPACT_ATOMS: atom_id res chain seq x y z
N MET A 1 35.06 -11.38 -12.75
CA MET A 1 33.79 -11.83 -12.14
C MET A 1 33.00 -12.51 -13.25
N VAL A 2 32.82 -13.83 -13.15
CA VAL A 2 32.13 -14.63 -14.17
C VAL A 2 30.63 -14.53 -13.88
N THR A 3 29.87 -13.92 -14.80
CA THR A 3 28.41 -14.08 -14.83
C THR A 3 28.12 -15.49 -15.29
N ALA A 4 27.70 -16.36 -14.37
CA ALA A 4 27.14 -17.65 -14.74
C ALA A 4 25.72 -17.41 -15.27
N GLU A 5 25.59 -17.26 -16.59
CA GLU A 5 24.31 -17.49 -17.25
C GLU A 5 24.04 -19.00 -17.13
N VAL A 6 23.23 -19.38 -16.14
CA VAL A 6 22.71 -20.74 -16.04
C VAL A 6 21.68 -20.90 -17.16
N LEU A 7 22.12 -21.39 -18.32
CA LEU A 7 21.24 -21.88 -19.37
C LEU A 7 20.63 -23.22 -18.90
N LEU A 8 19.53 -23.15 -18.16
CA LEU A 8 18.71 -24.31 -17.81
C LEU A 8 18.12 -24.91 -19.10
N ASP A 9 18.41 -26.17 -19.37
CA ASP A 9 17.73 -26.94 -20.42
C ASP A 9 16.24 -27.09 -20.08
N SER A 10 15.38 -27.28 -21.08
CA SER A 10 13.92 -27.35 -20.94
C SER A 10 13.46 -28.35 -19.88
N GLU A 11 14.17 -29.47 -19.73
CA GLU A 11 13.87 -30.49 -18.72
C GLU A 11 14.22 -29.99 -17.30
N GLN A 12 15.33 -29.26 -17.16
CA GLN A 12 15.75 -28.69 -15.87
C GLN A 12 14.87 -27.50 -15.49
N LEU A 13 14.47 -26.69 -16.47
CA LEU A 13 13.51 -25.62 -16.29
C LEU A 13 12.14 -26.18 -15.88
N GLY A 14 11.70 -27.29 -16.48
CA GLY A 14 10.48 -27.99 -16.07
C GLY A 14 10.54 -28.50 -14.63
N LYS A 15 11.64 -29.15 -14.24
CA LYS A 15 11.87 -29.61 -12.86
C LYS A 15 11.94 -28.45 -11.86
N PHE A 16 12.58 -27.34 -12.24
CA PHE A 16 12.62 -26.12 -11.43
C PHE A 16 11.22 -25.56 -11.20
N TRP A 17 10.40 -25.43 -12.24
CA TRP A 17 9.02 -24.97 -12.10
C TRP A 17 8.19 -25.94 -11.26
N ILE A 18 8.32 -27.25 -11.41
CA ILE A 18 7.61 -28.24 -10.57
C ILE A 18 8.01 -28.10 -9.09
N GLN A 19 9.27 -27.79 -8.79
CA GLN A 19 9.77 -27.63 -7.43
C GLN A 19 9.36 -26.29 -6.78
N GLU A 20 9.38 -25.20 -7.54
CA GLU A 20 8.97 -23.86 -7.07
C GLU A 20 7.44 -23.67 -7.08
N THR A 21 6.73 -24.44 -7.90
CA THR A 21 5.27 -24.43 -7.89
C THR A 21 4.80 -25.18 -6.65
N MET A 22 4.14 -24.47 -5.73
CA MET A 22 3.42 -25.15 -4.65
C MET A 22 2.43 -26.14 -5.27
N PRO A 23 2.37 -27.40 -4.79
CA PRO A 23 1.38 -28.34 -5.27
C PRO A 23 0.00 -27.71 -5.14
N GLU A 24 -0.89 -27.97 -6.10
CA GLU A 24 -2.26 -27.47 -6.12
C GLU A 24 -3.05 -28.14 -4.99
N VAL A 25 -2.78 -27.72 -3.75
CA VAL A 25 -3.53 -28.15 -2.59
C VAL A 25 -4.89 -27.48 -2.73
N THR A 26 -5.96 -28.28 -2.68
CA THR A 26 -7.33 -27.76 -2.55
C THR A 26 -7.40 -27.02 -1.22
N ARG A 27 -7.04 -25.73 -1.25
CA ARG A 27 -6.99 -24.88 -0.08
C ARG A 27 -8.42 -24.44 0.21
N TYR A 28 -8.98 -24.94 1.30
CA TYR A 28 -10.25 -24.44 1.80
C TYR A 28 -10.03 -23.04 2.37
N TYR A 29 -10.30 -22.03 1.55
CA TYR A 29 -10.24 -20.65 1.99
C TYR A 29 -11.33 -20.38 3.03
N THR A 30 -10.96 -19.68 4.10
CA THR A 30 -11.91 -19.03 5.01
C THR A 30 -12.76 -18.00 4.26
N ILE A 31 -13.91 -17.60 4.83
CA ILE A 31 -14.79 -16.59 4.22
C ILE A 31 -14.01 -15.29 3.94
N ASP A 32 -13.15 -14.86 4.87
CA ASP A 32 -12.32 -13.66 4.72
C ASP A 32 -11.28 -13.80 3.60
N GLU A 33 -10.63 -14.97 3.49
CA GLU A 33 -9.69 -15.23 2.40
C GLU A 33 -10.39 -15.25 1.02
N GLN A 34 -11.58 -15.87 0.93
CA GLN A 34 -12.39 -15.85 -0.30
C GLN A 34 -12.77 -14.42 -0.69
N PHE A 35 -13.20 -13.61 0.28
CA PHE A 35 -13.51 -12.20 0.06
C PHE A 35 -12.28 -11.43 -0.43
N CYS A 36 -11.11 -11.61 0.21
CA CYS A 36 -9.89 -10.90 -0.17
C CYS A 36 -9.42 -11.31 -1.57
N GLU A 37 -9.48 -12.59 -1.91
CA GLU A 37 -9.13 -13.10 -3.25
C GLU A 37 -10.05 -12.51 -4.32
N GLN A 38 -11.36 -12.52 -4.08
CA GLN A 38 -12.33 -11.93 -4.99
C GLN A 38 -12.14 -10.42 -5.12
N TYR A 39 -11.96 -9.71 -4.00
CA TYR A 39 -11.72 -8.27 -3.98
C TYR A 39 -10.43 -7.90 -4.72
N PHE A 40 -9.37 -8.69 -4.56
CA PHE A 40 -8.13 -8.51 -5.30
C PHE A 40 -8.38 -8.69 -6.80
N LYS A 41 -9.04 -9.77 -7.24
CA LYS A 41 -9.38 -9.98 -8.66
C LYS A 41 -10.19 -8.83 -9.26
N ASP A 42 -11.13 -8.28 -8.49
CA ASP A 42 -12.04 -7.24 -8.96
C ASP A 42 -11.39 -5.84 -8.98
N THR A 43 -10.39 -5.59 -8.12
CA THR A 43 -9.84 -4.24 -7.90
C THR A 43 -8.38 -4.09 -8.26
N ALA A 44 -7.64 -5.19 -8.40
CA ALA A 44 -6.25 -5.15 -8.83
C ALA A 44 -6.20 -4.81 -10.33
N THR A 45 -5.51 -3.72 -10.64
CA THR A 45 -5.28 -3.29 -12.02
C THR A 45 -3.79 -3.20 -12.29
N LYS A 46 -3.40 -3.38 -13.55
CA LYS A 46 -2.02 -3.22 -13.99
C LYS A 46 -1.93 -1.98 -14.87
N ASP A 47 -1.04 -1.06 -14.53
CA ASP A 47 -0.83 0.14 -15.34
C ASP A 47 0.00 -0.15 -16.60
N SER A 48 0.11 0.84 -17.49
CA SER A 48 0.88 0.72 -18.75
C SER A 48 2.39 0.54 -18.53
N THR A 49 2.89 0.83 -17.32
CA THR A 49 4.29 0.61 -16.92
C THR A 49 4.52 -0.77 -16.30
N GLY A 50 3.44 -1.54 -16.11
CA GLY A 50 3.46 -2.87 -15.55
C GLY A 50 3.35 -2.95 -14.03
N ARG A 51 3.08 -1.84 -13.33
CA ARG A 51 2.86 -1.83 -11.87
C ARG A 51 1.46 -2.28 -11.54
N PHE A 52 1.33 -3.05 -10.46
CA PHE A 52 0.04 -3.41 -9.90
C PHE A 52 -0.45 -2.33 -8.95
N THR A 53 -1.67 -1.85 -9.19
CA THR A 53 -2.41 -1.01 -8.26
C THR A 53 -3.51 -1.87 -7.64
N VAL A 54 -3.45 -2.03 -6.32
CA VAL A 54 -4.40 -2.83 -5.56
C VAL A 54 -5.20 -1.89 -4.67
N ARG A 55 -6.52 -2.06 -4.65
CA ARG A 55 -7.36 -1.34 -3.69
C ARG A 55 -7.29 -2.08 -2.36
N LEU A 56 -7.17 -1.34 -1.26
CA LEU A 56 -7.27 -1.93 0.07
C LEU A 56 -8.74 -2.02 0.50
N PRO A 57 -9.24 -3.22 0.88
CA PRO A 57 -10.61 -3.35 1.36
C PRO A 57 -10.77 -2.66 2.71
N LEU A 58 -11.83 -1.89 2.87
CA LEU A 58 -12.27 -1.38 4.17
C LEU A 58 -13.25 -2.38 4.77
N ARG A 59 -13.07 -2.72 6.05
CA ARG A 59 -14.06 -3.55 6.75
C ARG A 59 -15.30 -2.71 7.02
N PRO A 60 -16.50 -3.16 6.63
CA PRO A 60 -17.73 -2.39 6.77
C PRO A 60 -18.10 -2.08 8.23
N GLU A 61 -17.64 -2.89 9.17
CA GLU A 61 -17.86 -2.72 10.60
C GLU A 61 -17.04 -1.57 11.21
N ILE A 62 -16.00 -1.09 10.52
CA ILE A 62 -15.13 -0.03 11.04
C ILE A 62 -15.76 1.32 10.75
N SER A 63 -16.47 1.87 11.75
CA SER A 63 -16.91 3.26 11.74
C SER A 63 -15.73 4.19 12.06
N LEU A 64 -15.27 4.95 11.06
CA LEU A 64 -14.23 5.96 11.26
C LEU A 64 -14.74 7.23 11.96
N ARG A 65 -16.04 7.30 12.32
CA ARG A 65 -16.69 8.50 12.86
C ARG A 65 -16.02 9.01 14.14
N GLU A 66 -15.65 8.12 15.06
CA GLU A 66 -15.01 8.51 16.32
C GLU A 66 -13.50 8.79 16.17
N SER A 67 -12.88 8.33 15.08
CA SER A 67 -11.44 8.53 14.83
C SER A 67 -11.08 10.00 14.58
N ARG A 68 -12.04 10.82 14.13
CA ARG A 68 -11.82 12.24 13.85
C ARG A 68 -11.32 13.01 15.07
N GLN A 69 -11.91 12.77 16.25
CA GLN A 69 -11.47 13.46 17.47
C GLN A 69 -10.05 13.06 17.88
N ILE A 70 -9.71 11.78 17.71
CA ILE A 70 -8.37 11.25 17.99
C ILE A 70 -7.36 11.86 17.03
N ALA A 71 -7.68 11.93 15.73
CA ALA A 71 -6.83 12.53 14.71
C ALA A 71 -6.56 14.01 14.99
N ILE A 72 -7.57 14.79 15.37
CA ILE A 72 -7.43 16.21 15.75
C ILE A 72 -6.53 16.36 16.98
N LYS A 73 -6.72 15.53 18.01
CA LYS A 73 -5.86 15.56 19.20
C LYS A 73 -4.40 15.24 18.86
N GLY A 74 -4.18 14.28 17.96
CA GLY A 74 -2.87 13.94 17.43
C GLY A 74 -2.22 15.10 16.68
N LEU A 75 -2.98 15.76 15.78
CA LEU A 75 -2.51 16.94 15.06
C LEU A 75 -2.06 18.05 16.01
N HIS A 76 -2.89 18.42 16.99
CA HIS A 76 -2.52 19.45 17.96
C HIS A 76 -1.30 19.05 18.81
N ALA A 77 -1.08 17.75 19.05
CA ALA A 77 0.11 17.29 19.77
C ALA A 77 1.38 17.50 18.94
N ILE A 78 1.32 17.22 17.63
CA ILE A 78 2.41 17.50 16.69
C ILE A 78 2.70 19.01 16.64
N GLU A 79 1.68 19.85 16.53
CA GLU A 79 1.84 21.31 16.51
C GLU A 79 2.50 21.85 17.78
N ARG A 80 2.08 21.39 18.96
CA ARG A 80 2.73 21.75 20.23
C ARG A 80 4.20 21.31 20.26
N THR A 81 4.52 20.17 19.66
CA THR A 81 5.88 19.66 19.57
C THR A 81 6.73 20.56 18.68
N PHE A 82 6.20 21.01 17.54
CA PHE A 82 6.86 21.95 16.63
C PHE A 82 7.04 23.35 17.23
N ILE A 83 6.13 23.81 18.09
CA ILE A 83 6.31 25.07 18.82
C ILE A 83 7.49 24.98 19.79
N ARG A 84 7.62 23.86 20.49
CA ARG A 84 8.70 23.63 21.47
C ARG A 84 10.05 23.35 20.81
N ASN A 85 10.05 22.68 19.67
CA ASN A 85 11.26 22.34 18.91
C ASN A 85 11.13 22.87 17.47
N ARG A 86 11.71 24.04 17.24
CA ARG A 86 11.69 24.72 15.93
C ARG A 86 12.57 24.05 14.88
N GLU A 87 13.65 23.40 15.30
CA GLU A 87 14.54 22.65 14.40
C GLU A 87 13.78 21.48 13.78
N LEU A 88 13.08 20.69 14.60
CA LEU A 88 12.25 19.59 14.14
C LEU A 88 11.14 20.07 13.19
N ALA A 89 10.52 21.21 13.49
CA ALA A 89 9.49 21.79 12.64
C ALA A 89 10.04 22.15 11.25
N GLY A 90 11.24 22.74 11.19
CA GLY A 90 11.91 23.07 9.93
C GLY A 90 12.25 21.82 9.11
N ALA A 91 12.83 20.80 9.75
CA ALA A 91 13.17 19.54 9.10
C ALA A 91 11.93 18.81 8.56
N TYR A 92 10.83 18.80 9.33
CA TYR A 92 9.56 18.22 8.89
C TYR A 92 8.97 18.95 7.68
N ALA A 93 9.00 20.29 7.69
CA ALA A 93 8.50 21.10 6.57
C ALA A 93 9.30 20.84 5.28
N GLN A 94 10.63 20.77 5.40
CA GLN A 94 11.49 20.43 4.27
C GLN A 94 11.20 19.03 3.72
N PHE A 95 11.06 18.03 4.59
CA PHE A 95 10.68 16.68 4.17
C PHE A 95 9.34 16.64 3.44
N MET A 96 8.34 17.38 3.93
CA MET A 96 7.02 17.42 3.28
C MET A 96 7.06 18.06 1.90
N ASP A 97 7.91 19.07 1.69
CA ASP A 97 8.13 19.67 0.37
C ASP A 97 8.80 18.66 -0.58
N ASP A 98 9.87 17.99 -0.13
CA ASP A 98 10.53 16.94 -0.92
C ASP A 98 9.55 15.80 -1.28
N TYR A 99 8.71 15.39 -0.33
CA TYR A 99 7.71 14.34 -0.51
C TYR A 99 6.63 14.73 -1.54
N LEU A 100 6.25 16.01 -1.58
CA LEU A 100 5.35 16.58 -2.59
C LEU A 100 6.04 16.66 -3.96
N GLN A 101 7.29 17.14 -4.01
CA GLN A 101 8.08 17.24 -5.24
C GLN A 101 8.32 15.87 -5.89
N GLN A 102 8.55 14.83 -5.08
CA GLN A 102 8.66 13.44 -5.51
C GLN A 102 7.32 12.82 -5.95
N ARG A 103 6.21 13.58 -5.89
CA ARG A 103 4.85 13.13 -6.22
C ARG A 103 4.37 11.96 -5.37
N HIS A 104 4.89 11.83 -4.16
CA HIS A 104 4.41 10.86 -3.18
C HIS A 104 3.17 11.36 -2.43
N MET A 105 2.88 12.66 -2.51
CA MET A 105 1.65 13.31 -2.03
C MET A 105 1.12 14.27 -3.10
N THR A 106 -0.18 14.51 -3.09
CA THR A 106 -0.84 15.52 -3.92
C THR A 106 -1.85 16.28 -3.08
N PHE A 107 -2.14 17.53 -3.45
CA PHE A 107 -3.23 18.28 -2.83
C PHE A 107 -4.57 17.65 -3.21
N LYS A 108 -5.46 17.53 -2.23
CA LYS A 108 -6.83 17.10 -2.47
C LYS A 108 -7.68 18.31 -2.84
N ASP A 109 -8.39 18.24 -3.97
CA ASP A 109 -9.37 19.26 -4.35
C ASP A 109 -10.46 19.37 -3.27
N THR A 110 -10.66 20.57 -2.73
CA THR A 110 -11.56 20.81 -1.59
C THR A 110 -13.05 20.84 -2.00
N THR A 111 -13.34 20.67 -3.29
CA THR A 111 -14.66 20.93 -3.88
C THR A 111 -15.71 19.83 -3.63
N THR A 112 -15.34 18.65 -3.15
CA THR A 112 -16.31 17.58 -2.90
C THR A 112 -16.24 17.09 -1.46
N ILE A 113 -16.83 17.87 -0.55
CA ILE A 113 -17.35 17.36 0.70
C ILE A 113 -18.87 17.32 0.55
N ASN A 114 -19.36 16.36 -0.23
CA ASN A 114 -20.75 15.93 -0.08
C ASN A 114 -20.78 15.08 1.19
N THR A 115 -21.39 15.66 2.22
CA THR A 115 -21.68 15.03 3.50
C THR A 115 -22.72 13.93 3.26
N GLU A 116 -22.34 12.67 3.48
CA GLU A 116 -23.27 11.58 3.82
C GLU A 116 -23.00 11.14 5.27
#